data_AF-A0A151E1Y5-F1
#
_entry.id   AF-A0A151E1Y5-F1
#
_cell.length_a   1.000
_cell.length_b   1.000
_cell.length_c   1.000
_cell.angle_alpha   90.00
_cell.angle_beta   90.00
_cell.angle_gamma   90.00
#
_symmetry.space_group_name_H-M   'P 1'
#
loop_
_entity.id
_entity.type
_entity.pdbx_description
1 polymer ?
#
loop_
_entity_poly.entity_id
_entity_poly.type
_entity_poly.pdbx_seq_one_letter_code
_entity_poly.pdbx_strand_id
1 'polypeptide(L)'
;MGQNIRQSDISNLNIVEVNDKKYHVKRVIPSDNMTDDKINAIKELWACDTVLKKQGNHYFCVEISDTTWEDVYENVPQVRENV
;
A
#
# COMPACT_ATOMS: atom_id res chain seq x y z
N MET A 1 -4.36 19.33 11.97
CA MET A 1 -2.99 18.78 11.86
C MET A 1 -2.90 18.06 10.52
N GLY A 2 -2.09 18.53 9.57
CA GLY A 2 -1.99 17.93 8.23
C GLY A 2 -0.88 16.89 8.17
N GLN A 3 -1.13 15.74 7.54
CA GLN A 3 -0.12 14.69 7.35
C GLN A 3 0.93 15.14 6.33
N ASN A 4 2.21 15.03 6.69
CA ASN A 4 3.34 15.39 5.83
C ASN A 4 3.69 14.17 4.94
N ILE A 5 3.10 14.11 3.75
CA ILE A 5 3.33 13.02 2.79
C ILE A 5 4.38 13.47 1.78
N ARG A 6 5.54 12.80 1.76
CA ARG A 6 6.59 12.97 0.75
C ARG A 6 6.39 11.94 -0.37
N GLN A 7 6.15 12.42 -1.59
CA GLN A 7 6.05 11.59 -2.79
C GLN A 7 7.40 11.65 -3.52
N SER A 8 7.96 10.50 -3.85
CA SER A 8 9.16 10.40 -4.69
C SER A 8 8.80 9.69 -5.98
N ASP A 9 8.81 10.41 -7.11
CA ASP A 9 8.52 9.86 -8.44
C ASP A 9 9.79 9.25 -9.04
N ILE A 10 10.11 8.01 -8.66
CA ILE A 10 11.17 7.25 -9.33
C ILE A 10 10.54 6.50 -10.50
N SER A 11 10.43 7.19 -11.64
CA SER A 11 10.17 6.76 -13.03
C SER A 11 9.14 5.66 -13.36
N ASN A 12 8.51 4.99 -12.40
CA ASN A 12 7.44 3.99 -12.50
C ASN A 12 6.93 3.49 -11.11
N LEU A 13 7.48 4.00 -9.99
CA LEU A 13 7.11 3.62 -8.62
C LEU A 13 6.57 4.83 -7.85
N ASN A 14 5.28 4.83 -7.55
CA ASN A 14 4.66 5.83 -6.68
C ASN A 14 4.84 5.41 -5.22
N ILE A 15 5.96 5.81 -4.59
CA ILE A 15 6.22 5.53 -3.17
C ILE A 15 5.91 6.78 -2.35
N VAL A 16 5.17 6.58 -1.27
CA VAL A 16 4.88 7.62 -0.27
C VAL A 16 5.39 7.21 1.09
N GLU A 17 6.01 8.16 1.79
CA GLU A 17 6.50 7.95 3.15
C GLU A 17 5.66 8.74 4.15
N VAL A 18 5.19 8.06 5.19
CA VAL A 18 4.37 8.64 6.27
C VAL A 18 4.79 8.02 7.60
N ASN A 19 5.21 8.85 8.56
CA ASN A 19 5.63 8.43 9.90
C ASN A 19 6.70 7.32 9.87
N ASP A 20 7.77 7.51 9.09
CA ASP A 20 8.87 6.54 8.92
C ASP A 20 8.49 5.21 8.26
N LYS A 21 7.24 5.08 7.80
CA LYS A 21 6.78 3.93 7.00
C LYS A 21 6.69 4.28 5.52
N LYS A 22 7.11 3.36 4.68
CA LYS A 22 7.01 3.47 3.21
C LYS A 22 5.82 2.69 2.70
N TYR A 23 5.13 3.28 1.75
CA TYR A 23 3.95 2.70 1.12
C TYR A 23 4.07 2.78 -0.38
N HIS A 24 3.70 1.69 -1.05
CA HIS A 24 3.50 1.69 -2.49
C HIS A 24 2.07 2.14 -2.79
N VAL A 25 1.91 3.23 -3.52
CA VAL A 25 0.60 3.71 -3.98
C VAL A 25 0.20 2.92 -5.22
N LYS A 26 -0.78 2.03 -5.08
CA LYS A 26 -1.35 1.29 -6.21
C LYS A 26 -2.19 2.21 -7.08
N ARG A 27 -3.05 3.03 -6.47
CA ARG A 27 -3.93 3.98 -7.17
C ARG A 27 -4.28 5.19 -6.32
N VAL A 28 -4.59 6.28 -7.02
CA VAL A 28 -5.12 7.51 -6.45
C VAL A 28 -6.51 7.73 -7.03
N ILE A 29 -7.49 7.97 -6.16
CA ILE A 29 -8.86 8.30 -6.57
C ILE A 29 -9.26 9.61 -5.90
N PRO A 30 -9.85 10.57 -6.65
CA PRO A 30 -10.47 11.75 -6.06
C PRO A 30 -11.49 11.38 -4.99
N SER A 31 -11.56 12.17 -3.92
CA SER A 31 -12.52 11.96 -2.83
C SER A 31 -13.97 12.19 -3.25
N ASP A 32 -14.18 12.83 -4.40
CA ASP A 32 -15.51 13.10 -4.92
C ASP A 32 -16.24 11.78 -5.20
N ASN A 33 -17.41 11.62 -4.59
CA ASN A 33 -18.27 10.41 -4.66
C ASN A 33 -17.72 9.14 -3.98
N MET A 34 -16.71 9.28 -3.13
CA MET A 34 -16.14 8.18 -2.36
C MET A 34 -16.80 8.08 -0.99
N THR A 35 -17.58 7.02 -0.79
CA THR A 35 -18.18 6.65 0.50
C THR A 35 -17.29 5.62 1.20
N ASP A 36 -17.44 5.49 2.52
CA ASP A 36 -16.65 4.54 3.31
C ASP A 36 -16.83 3.09 2.81
N ASP A 37 -18.04 2.69 2.42
CA ASP A 37 -18.30 1.39 1.79
C ASP A 37 -17.51 1.17 0.51
N LYS A 38 -17.43 2.19 -0.37
CA LYS A 38 -16.66 2.09 -1.62
C LYS A 38 -15.16 2.03 -1.33
N ILE A 39 -14.69 2.78 -0.34
CA ILE A 39 -13.29 2.77 0.07
C ILE A 39 -12.90 1.36 0.55
N ASN A 40 -13.73 0.76 1.41
CA ASN A 40 -13.50 -0.58 1.92
C ASN A 40 -13.55 -1.64 0.80
N ALA A 41 -14.55 -1.59 -0.07
CA ALA A 41 -14.66 -2.52 -1.19
C ALA A 41 -13.45 -2.43 -2.15
N ILE A 42 -12.98 -1.22 -2.45
CA ILE A 42 -11.79 -1.02 -3.31
C ILE A 42 -10.53 -1.51 -2.58
N LYS A 43 -10.42 -1.24 -1.28
CA LYS A 43 -9.31 -1.69 -0.45
C LYS A 43 -9.17 -3.21 -0.47
N GLU A 44 -10.29 -3.93 -0.35
CA GLU A 44 -10.33 -5.40 -0.46
C GLU A 44 -10.02 -5.85 -1.89
N LEU A 45 -10.67 -5.26 -2.90
CA LEU A 45 -10.52 -5.63 -4.31
C LEU A 45 -9.07 -5.51 -4.80
N TRP A 46 -8.34 -4.49 -4.33
CA TRP A 46 -6.96 -4.23 -4.74
C TRP A 46 -5.92 -4.75 -3.75
N ALA A 47 -6.34 -5.43 -2.68
CA ALA A 47 -5.46 -5.89 -1.61
C ALA A 47 -4.52 -4.76 -1.15
N CYS A 48 -5.12 -3.70 -0.63
CA CYS A 48 -4.42 -2.56 -0.05
C CYS A 48 -4.46 -2.65 1.48
N ASP A 49 -3.33 -2.42 2.14
CA ASP A 49 -3.26 -2.45 3.60
C ASP A 49 -3.87 -1.19 4.21
N THR A 50 -3.69 -0.05 3.52
CA THR A 50 -4.13 1.25 4.03
C THR A 50 -4.59 2.19 2.93
N VAL A 51 -5.37 3.19 3.33
CA VAL A 51 -5.82 4.28 2.46
C VAL A 51 -5.44 5.59 3.11
N LEU A 52 -4.55 6.35 2.47
CA LEU A 52 -4.11 7.66 2.93
C LEU A 52 -4.96 8.75 2.28
N LYS A 53 -5.23 9.86 2.98
CA LYS A 53 -6.02 10.97 2.44
C LYS A 53 -5.19 12.25 2.40
N LYS A 54 -5.03 12.85 1.22
CA LYS A 54 -4.29 14.10 1.02
C LYS A 54 -4.93 14.95 -0.06
N GLN A 55 -5.15 16.24 0.22
CA GLN A 55 -5.64 17.23 -0.75
C GLN A 55 -6.85 16.77 -1.56
N GLY A 56 -7.84 16.16 -0.89
CA GLY A 56 -9.04 15.67 -1.57
C GLY A 56 -8.84 14.41 -2.41
N ASN A 57 -7.73 13.69 -2.26
CA ASN A 57 -7.50 12.39 -2.90
C ASN A 57 -7.31 11.28 -1.85
N HIS A 58 -7.79 10.08 -2.18
CA HIS A 58 -7.52 8.84 -1.47
C HIS A 58 -6.44 8.05 -2.22
N TYR A 59 -5.38 7.70 -1.49
CA TYR A 59 -4.23 6.96 -1.97
C TYR A 59 -4.34 5.55 -1.42
N PHE A 60 -4.60 4.59 -2.30
CA PHE A 60 -4.67 3.18 -1.94
C PHE A 60 -3.26 2.61 -1.92
N CYS A 61 -2.85 2.18 -0.74
CA CYS A 61 -1.47 1.92 -0.40
C CYS A 61 -1.29 0.48 0.08
N VAL A 62 -0.17 -0.11 -0.32
CA VAL A 62 0.37 -1.34 0.27
C VAL A 62 1.57 -0.94 1.12
N GLU A 63 1.64 -1.41 2.36
CA GLU A 63 2.79 -1.17 3.22
C GLU A 63 3.99 -1.92 2.63
N ILE A 64 5.07 -1.19 2.37
CA ILE A 64 6.35 -1.82 2.03
C ILE A 64 6.99 -2.13 3.37
N SER A 65 6.75 -3.33 3.88
CA SER A 65 7.55 -3.84 4.98
C SER A 65 8.98 -4.01 4.47
N ASP A 66 9.96 -3.65 5.30
CA ASP A 66 11.36 -4.06 5.14
C ASP A 66 11.51 -5.57 5.42
N THR A 67 10.55 -6.39 4.94
CA THR A 67 10.71 -7.83 4.88
C THR A 67 11.88 -8.05 3.93
N THR A 68 13.04 -8.27 4.52
CA THR A 68 14.20 -8.71 3.76
C THR A 68 13.82 -10.02 3.09
N TRP A 69 14.42 -10.32 1.93
CA TRP A 69 14.20 -11.59 1.23
C TRP A 69 14.36 -12.83 2.14
N GLU A 70 15.05 -12.68 3.27
CA GLU A 70 15.29 -13.70 4.28
C GLU A 70 14.01 -14.16 5.00
N ASP A 71 13.07 -13.25 5.34
CA ASP A 71 11.84 -13.59 6.08
C ASP A 71 10.83 -14.40 5.24
N VAL A 72 10.86 -14.21 3.91
CA VAL A 72 10.02 -14.97 2.98
C VAL A 72 10.48 -16.43 2.91
N TYR A 73 11.79 -16.69 3.05
CA TYR A 73 12.36 -18.04 2.97
C TYR A 73 12.00 -18.91 4.18
N GLU A 74 11.87 -18.31 5.37
CA GLU A 74 11.51 -19.06 6.59
C GLU A 74 10.03 -19.46 6.66
N ASN A 75 9.17 -18.79 5.88
CA ASN A 75 7.72 -19.06 5.86
C ASN A 75 7.20 -19.69 4.57
N VAL A 76 8.07 -20.04 3.61
CA VAL A 76 7.65 -20.95 2.53
C VAL A 76 7.43 -22.32 3.19
N PRO A 77 6.20 -22.88 3.19
CA PRO A 77 6.04 -24.28 3.52
C PRO A 77 6.89 -25.05 2.52
N GLN A 78 8.01 -25.60 3.00
CA GLN A 78 8.89 -26.46 2.23
C GLN A 78 8.01 -27.49 1.55
N VAL A 79 7.76 -27.29 0.25
CA VAL A 79 7.01 -28.24 -0.55
C VAL A 79 7.93 -29.43 -0.57
N ARG A 80 7.69 -30.39 0.34
CA ARG A 80 8.37 -31.66 0.31
C ARG A 80 7.94 -32.28 -1.01
N GLU A 81 8.78 -32.14 -2.03
CA GLU A 81 8.74 -32.99 -3.21
C GLU A 81 8.86 -34.41 -2.70
N ASN A 82 7.70 -35.05 -2.54
CA ASN A 82 7.60 -36.47 -2.39
C ASN A 82 7.45 -37.04 -3.81
N VAL A 83 8.46 -37.84 -4.16
CA VAL A 83 8.54 -38.84 -5.23
C VAL A 83 9.04 -38.37 -6.58
#